data_AF-A0A643C399-F1
#
_entry.id   AF-A0A643C399-F1
#
_cell.length_a   1.000
_cell.length_b   1.000
_cell.length_c   1.000
_cell.angle_alpha   90.00
_cell.angle_beta   90.00
_cell.angle_gamma   90.00
#
_symmetry.space_group_name_H-M   'P 1'
#
loop_
_entity.id
_entity.type
_entity.pdbx_description
1 polymer ?
#
loop_
_entity_poly.entity_id
_entity_poly.type
_entity_poly.pdbx_seq_one_letter_code
_entity_poly.pdbx_strand_id
1 'polypeptide(L)'
;MMASQNLMCGHQDVVVAGGMESMSNVPYVINRGATPYGGVKLEDLIVKDGLTDVYSKIHMGNCAENTAKKLNIARDEQDTYAVNSYTRSKAA
;
A
#
# COMPACT_ATOMS: atom_id res chain seq x y z
N MET A 1 -14.52 7.36 6.84
CA MET A 1 -15.59 8.37 7.06
C MET A 1 -16.95 8.00 6.47
N MET A 2 -17.08 7.03 5.56
CA MET A 2 -18.38 6.72 4.92
C MET A 2 -19.43 6.17 5.91
N ALA A 3 -19.08 5.18 6.74
CA ALA A 3 -20.03 4.61 7.70
C ALA A 3 -20.42 5.61 8.81
N SER A 4 -19.44 6.34 9.36
CA SER A 4 -19.71 7.37 10.37
C SER A 4 -20.61 8.49 9.84
N GLN A 5 -20.40 8.93 8.59
CA GLN A 5 -21.25 9.95 7.97
C GLN A 5 -22.70 9.47 7.82
N ASN A 6 -22.91 8.21 7.39
CA ASN A 6 -24.26 7.66 7.25
C ASN A 6 -25.00 7.59 8.58
N LEU A 7 -24.32 7.24 9.67
CA LEU A 7 -24.90 7.26 11.02
C LEU A 7 -25.22 8.70 11.46
N MET A 8 -24.28 9.63 11.27
CA MET A 8 -24.46 11.03 11.70
C MET A 8 -25.58 11.77 10.96
N CYS A 9 -25.76 11.48 9.66
CA CYS A 9 -26.83 12.07 8.87
C CYS A 9 -28.19 11.37 9.08
N GLY A 10 -28.26 10.34 9.93
CA GLY A 10 -29.48 9.56 10.15
C GLY A 10 -29.92 8.77 8.91
N HIS A 11 -29.00 8.50 7.98
CA HIS A 11 -29.31 7.71 6.78
C HIS A 11 -29.41 6.22 7.08
N GLN A 12 -28.69 5.75 8.11
CA GLN A 12 -28.66 4.37 8.57
C GLN A 12 -28.49 4.36 10.09
N ASP A 13 -29.05 3.37 10.77
CA ASP A 13 -28.95 3.22 12.23
C ASP A 13 -27.80 2.28 12.66
N VAL A 14 -27.44 1.31 11.81
CA VAL A 14 -26.39 0.32 12.08
C VAL A 14 -25.59 0.06 10.80
N VAL A 15 -24.26 0.14 10.88
CA VAL A 15 -23.36 -0.09 9.75
C VAL A 15 -22.11 -0.83 10.21
N VAL A 16 -21.65 -1.82 9.44
CA VAL A 16 -20.35 -2.48 9.62
C VAL A 16 -19.36 -1.90 8.61
N ALA A 17 -18.15 -1.55 9.07
CA ALA A 17 -17.10 -1.01 8.23
C ALA A 17 -15.74 -1.62 8.57
N GLY A 18 -14.87 -1.75 7.58
CA GLY A 18 -13.54 -2.29 7.70
C GLY A 18 -12.80 -2.26 6.36
N GLY A 19 -11.72 -3.02 6.27
CA GLY A 19 -10.97 -3.24 5.04
C GLY A 19 -10.47 -4.68 4.98
N MET A 20 -10.22 -5.18 3.77
CA MET A 20 -9.68 -6.51 3.53
C MET A 20 -8.62 -6.42 2.45
N GLU A 21 -7.59 -7.25 2.55
CA GLU A 21 -6.52 -7.33 1.55
C GLU A 21 -5.96 -8.75 1.51
N SER A 22 -5.58 -9.22 0.32
CA SER A 22 -4.93 -10.52 0.15
C SER A 22 -3.84 -10.43 -0.90
N MET A 23 -2.73 -9.80 -0.51
CA MET A 23 -1.58 -9.61 -1.39
C MET A 23 -1.05 -10.94 -1.97
N SER A 24 -1.12 -12.03 -1.20
CA SER A 24 -0.70 -13.36 -1.65
C SER A 24 -1.51 -13.91 -2.84
N ASN A 25 -2.73 -13.43 -3.06
CA ASN A 25 -3.61 -13.86 -4.14
C ASN A 25 -3.67 -12.87 -5.32
N VAL A 26 -2.87 -11.81 -5.29
CA VAL A 26 -2.83 -10.82 -6.38
C VAL A 26 -2.20 -11.46 -7.62
N PRO A 27 -2.88 -11.43 -8.78
CA PRO A 27 -2.39 -12.11 -9.98
C PRO A 27 -1.38 -11.27 -10.75
N TYR A 28 -0.66 -11.94 -11.65
CA TYR A 28 0.03 -11.29 -12.75
C TYR A 28 -0.95 -11.08 -13.91
N VAL A 29 -0.81 -9.96 -14.63
CA VAL A 29 -1.68 -9.64 -15.77
C VAL A 29 -0.91 -9.38 -17.05
N ILE A 30 -1.62 -9.48 -18.17
CA ILE A 30 -1.16 -9.08 -19.49
C ILE A 30 -2.22 -8.19 -20.12
N ASN A 31 -1.79 -7.18 -20.87
CA ASN A 31 -2.70 -6.34 -21.63
C ASN A 31 -3.39 -7.14 -22.74
N ARG A 32 -4.68 -6.88 -22.94
CA ARG A 32 -5.48 -7.52 -23.98
C ARG A 32 -4.98 -7.10 -25.38
N GLY A 33 -4.83 -8.06 -26.28
CA GLY A 33 -4.41 -7.82 -27.67
C GLY A 33 -3.54 -8.94 -28.22
N ALA A 34 -3.03 -8.76 -29.44
CA ALA A 34 -2.06 -9.68 -30.02
C ALA A 34 -0.70 -9.52 -29.33
N THR A 35 -0.09 -10.63 -28.94
CA THR A 35 1.26 -10.65 -28.38
C THR A 35 2.26 -10.24 -29.47
N PRO A 36 3.05 -9.17 -29.30
CA PRO A 36 4.07 -8.78 -30.26
C PRO A 36 5.16 -9.86 -30.39
N TYR A 37 5.78 -9.91 -31.56
CA TYR A 37 6.99 -10.71 -31.78
C TYR A 37 8.11 -10.21 -30.84
N GLY A 38 8.80 -11.14 -30.17
CA GLY A 38 9.78 -10.81 -29.11
C GLY A 38 9.26 -11.00 -27.68
N GLY A 39 7.98 -11.34 -27.51
CA GLY A 39 7.39 -11.72 -26.22
C GLY A 39 6.82 -10.55 -25.42
N VAL A 40 6.23 -10.89 -24.27
CA VAL A 40 5.51 -9.97 -23.39
C VAL A 40 5.88 -10.23 -21.95
N LYS A 41 5.94 -9.15 -21.17
CA LYS A 41 6.12 -9.22 -19.72
C LYS A 41 4.75 -9.34 -19.06
N LEU A 42 4.58 -10.35 -18.23
CA LEU A 42 3.50 -10.42 -17.27
C LEU A 42 3.76 -9.40 -16.15
N GLU A 43 2.79 -8.52 -15.92
CA GLU A 43 2.91 -7.43 -14.95
C GLU A 43 2.40 -7.89 -13.59
N ASP A 44 3.22 -7.67 -12.55
CA ASP A 44 2.83 -7.89 -11.16
C ASP A 44 1.90 -6.76 -10.70
N LEU A 45 0.65 -7.09 -10.38
CA LEU A 45 -0.33 -6.10 -9.93
C LEU A 45 -0.05 -5.55 -8.53
N ILE A 46 0.67 -6.27 -7.66
CA ILE A 46 1.04 -5.75 -6.34
C ILE A 46 1.88 -4.49 -6.53
N VAL A 47 2.87 -4.59 -7.41
CA VAL A 47 3.76 -3.47 -7.71
C VAL A 47 3.03 -2.42 -8.51
N LYS A 48 2.38 -2.81 -9.61
CA LYS A 48 1.79 -1.89 -10.58
C LYS A 48 0.63 -1.08 -10.01
N ASP A 49 -0.32 -1.74 -9.35
CA ASP A 49 -1.59 -1.11 -8.93
C ASP A 49 -1.60 -0.74 -7.44
N GLY A 50 -0.69 -1.31 -6.64
CA GLY A 50 -0.62 -1.06 -5.20
C GLY A 50 0.54 -0.16 -4.76
N LEU A 51 1.78 -0.50 -5.15
CA LEU A 51 2.99 0.00 -4.48
C LEU A 51 3.85 0.96 -5.32
N THR A 52 3.48 1.25 -6.56
CA THR A 52 4.17 2.20 -7.42
C THR A 52 3.40 3.52 -7.51
N ASP A 53 4.08 4.62 -7.20
CA ASP A 53 3.53 5.96 -7.40
C ASP A 53 3.28 6.23 -8.89
N VAL A 54 2.04 6.58 -9.23
CA VAL A 54 1.62 6.73 -10.64
C VAL A 54 2.28 7.92 -11.33
N TYR A 55 2.69 8.95 -10.59
CA TYR A 55 3.25 10.18 -11.17
C TYR A 55 4.77 10.08 -11.32
N SER A 56 5.45 9.71 -10.24
CA SER A 56 6.92 9.67 -10.16
C SER A 56 7.50 8.35 -10.66
N LYS A 57 6.65 7.33 -10.87
CA LYS A 57 7.04 5.98 -11.33
C LYS A 57 8.11 5.32 -10.46
N ILE A 58 8.05 5.56 -9.15
CA ILE A 58 8.93 4.97 -8.14
C ILE A 58 8.11 4.14 -7.16
N HIS A 59 8.74 3.17 -6.52
CA HIS A 59 8.12 2.46 -5.40
C HIS A 59 7.86 3.40 -4.22
N MET A 60 6.78 3.16 -3.47
CA MET A 60 6.44 3.94 -2.28
C MET A 60 7.58 4.02 -1.24
N GLY A 61 8.46 3.02 -1.18
CA GLY A 61 9.68 3.08 -0.34
C GLY A 61 10.59 4.27 -0.69
N ASN A 62 10.74 4.61 -1.98
CA ASN A 62 11.50 5.79 -2.38
C ASN A 62 10.77 7.10 -2.04
N CYS A 63 9.43 7.10 -2.01
CA CYS A 63 8.66 8.22 -1.47
C CYS A 63 8.94 8.42 0.04
N ALA A 64 9.09 7.32 0.78
CA ALA A 64 9.48 7.35 2.18
C ALA A 64 10.90 7.89 2.36
N GLU A 65 11.87 7.44 1.56
CA GLU A 65 13.24 7.97 1.54
C GLU A 65 13.30 9.48 1.28
N ASN A 66 12.49 9.97 0.35
CA ASN A 66 12.39 11.41 0.09
C ASN A 66 11.88 12.18 1.31
N THR A 67 10.92 11.61 2.05
CA THR A 67 10.40 12.21 3.29
C THR A 67 11.46 12.16 4.40
N ALA A 68 12.13 11.02 4.56
CA ALA A 68 13.20 10.86 5.56
C ALA A 68 14.31 11.89 5.34
N LYS A 69 14.76 12.09 4.10
CA LYS A 69 15.75 13.13 3.76
C LYS A 69 15.25 14.54 4.04
N LYS A 70 14.00 14.87 3.67
CA LYS A 70 13.43 16.21 3.88
C LYS A 70 13.28 16.57 5.35
N LEU A 71 12.96 15.59 6.19
CA LEU A 71 12.73 15.76 7.62
C LEU A 71 13.95 15.41 8.47
N ASN A 72 15.08 15.04 7.83
CA ASN A 72 16.31 14.58 8.48
C ASN A 72 16.10 13.41 9.46
N ILE A 73 15.23 12.46 9.09
CA ILE A 73 14.98 11.24 9.87
C ILE A 73 16.13 10.27 9.61
N ALA A 74 16.98 10.09 10.62
CA ALA A 74 18.16 9.25 10.51
C ALA A 74 17.81 7.76 10.53
N ARG A 75 18.76 6.93 10.10
CA ARG A 75 18.57 5.48 9.97
C ARG A 75 18.39 4.81 11.33
N ASP A 76 19.17 5.23 12.31
CA ASP A 76 19.09 4.75 13.70
C ASP A 76 17.74 5.06 14.35
N GLU A 77 17.14 6.21 14.05
CA GLU A 77 15.79 6.55 14.48
C GLU A 77 14.73 5.60 13.89
N GLN A 78 14.83 5.32 12.59
CA GLN A 78 13.92 4.37 11.90
C GLN A 78 14.05 2.95 12.47
N ASP A 79 15.28 2.49 12.67
CA ASP A 79 15.56 1.16 13.22
C ASP A 79 15.06 1.05 14.67
N THR A 80 15.28 2.07 15.49
CA THR A 80 14.79 2.13 16.87
C THR A 80 13.27 2.02 16.91
N TYR A 81 12.58 2.74 16.02
CA TYR A 81 11.12 2.63 15.90
C TYR A 81 10.68 1.22 15.48
N ALA A 82 11.33 0.64 14.48
CA ALA A 82 11.00 -0.71 14.00
C ALA A 82 11.16 -1.76 15.10
N VAL A 83 12.29 -1.76 15.81
CA VAL A 83 12.55 -2.69 16.94
C VAL A 83 11.49 -2.54 18.03
N ASN A 84 11.13 -1.30 18.37
CA ASN A 84 10.09 -1.04 19.37
C ASN A 84 8.71 -1.54 18.90
N SER A 85 8.38 -1.37 17.62
CA SER A 85 7.13 -1.88 17.03
C SER A 85 7.03 -3.41 17.13
N TYR A 86 8.10 -4.12 16.76
CA TYR A 86 8.18 -5.59 16.90
C TYR A 86 8.11 -6.04 18.36
N THR A 87 8.80 -5.33 19.26
CA THR A 87 8.81 -5.66 20.70
C THR A 87 7.42 -5.52 21.31
N ARG A 88 6.70 -4.43 20.98
CA ARG A 88 5.32 -4.21 21.43
C ARG A 88 4.36 -5.27 20.89
N SER A 89 4.51 -5.64 19.62
CA SER A 89 3.66 -6.67 18.98
C SER A 89 3.89 -8.06 19.59
N LYS A 90 5.13 -8.38 19.98
CA LYS A 90 5.46 -9.65 20.65
C LYS A 90 4.89 -9.73 22.08
N ALA A 91 4.74 -8.59 22.75
CA ALA A 91 4.27 -8.52 24.14
C ALA A 91 2.74 -8.49 24.29
N ALA A 92 2.00 -8.24 23.19
CA ALA A 92 0.54 -8.21 23.14
C ALA A 92 -0.04 -9.59 22.80
#